data_AF-A0A3N6PFX0-F1
#
_entry.id   AF-A0A3N6PFX0-F1
#
_cell.length_a   1.000
_cell.length_b   1.000
_cell.length_c   1.000
_cell.angle_alpha   90.00
_cell.angle_beta   90.00
_cell.angle_gamma   90.00
#
_symmetry.space_group_name_H-M   'P 1'
#
loop_
_entity.id
_entity.type
_entity.pdbx_description
1 polymer ?
#
loop_
_entity_poly.entity_id
_entity_poly.type
_entity_poly.pdbx_seq_one_letter_code
_entity_poly.pdbx_strand_id
1 'polypeptide(L)'
;MKDLMFRSHPVILLGDVNDNGLSVTSRTISGEPPHKRYPQDVKKKIWDVLLYHVKDIQARKSYHDHYFTHIHNGFHEALDHIMVSEELVKENPKSIGSVNYVHIYNDHLIDETLSRDEPNLWQSDHGQVVATLNLRRRKEK
;
A
#
# COMPACT_ATOMS: atom_id res chain seq x y z
N MET A 1 15.55 8.53 -0.81
CA MET A 1 14.47 9.52 -1.02
C MET A 1 14.83 10.67 -1.96
N LYS A 2 16.08 11.16 -2.04
CA LYS A 2 16.44 12.20 -3.03
C LYS A 2 16.16 11.77 -4.47
N ASP A 3 16.28 10.48 -4.77
CA ASP A 3 16.01 9.94 -6.12
C ASP A 3 14.52 9.96 -6.49
N LEU A 4 13.61 10.10 -5.51
CA LEU A 4 12.18 10.28 -5.74
C LEU A 4 11.82 11.73 -6.09
N MET A 5 12.69 12.69 -5.80
CA MET A 5 12.35 14.10 -5.96
C MET A 5 12.28 14.52 -7.42
N PHE A 6 11.28 15.35 -7.74
CA PHE A 6 11.10 16.07 -8.99
C PHE A 6 11.13 15.18 -10.24
N ARG A 7 10.58 13.98 -10.15
CA ARG A 7 10.48 13.07 -11.30
C ARG A 7 9.04 12.83 -11.72
N SER A 8 8.90 12.02 -12.76
CA SER A 8 7.60 11.58 -13.28
C SER A 8 7.64 10.08 -13.59
N HIS A 9 8.52 9.36 -12.89
CA HIS A 9 8.68 7.92 -13.01
C HIS A 9 8.03 7.29 -11.77
N PRO A 10 6.98 6.47 -11.95
CA PRO A 10 6.24 5.93 -10.82
C PRO A 10 7.13 4.92 -10.09
N VAL A 11 7.04 4.90 -8.76
CA VAL A 11 7.62 3.86 -7.93
C VAL A 11 6.52 3.04 -7.29
N ILE A 12 6.75 1.73 -7.30
CA ILE A 12 5.97 0.74 -6.60
C ILE A 12 6.95 0.00 -5.69
N LEU A 13 6.65 -0.03 -4.40
CA LEU A 13 7.34 -0.83 -3.41
C LEU A 13 6.45 -1.99 -3.01
N LEU A 14 7.01 -3.19 -2.98
CA LEU A 14 6.35 -4.44 -2.60
C LEU A 14 7.19 -5.09 -1.52
N GLY A 15 6.56 -5.57 -0.44
CA GLY A 15 7.25 -6.41 0.52
C GLY A 15 6.50 -6.65 1.81
N ASP A 16 6.96 -7.67 2.52
CA ASP A 16 6.62 -7.94 3.90
C ASP A 16 7.48 -7.05 4.81
N VAL A 17 6.83 -6.15 5.54
CA VAL A 17 7.49 -5.23 6.49
C VAL A 17 7.46 -5.83 7.90
N ASN A 18 6.73 -6.94 8.12
CA ASN A 18 6.46 -7.54 9.42
C ASN A 18 5.89 -6.54 10.44
N ASP A 19 5.12 -5.57 9.94
CA ASP A 19 4.55 -4.52 10.78
C ASP A 19 3.33 -3.90 10.10
N ASN A 20 2.46 -3.30 10.90
CA ASN A 20 1.24 -2.68 10.39
C ASN A 20 1.56 -1.37 9.63
N GLY A 21 0.64 -0.94 8.76
CA GLY A 21 0.83 0.28 7.95
C GLY A 21 0.90 1.60 8.73
N LEU A 22 0.59 1.61 10.03
CA LEU A 22 0.68 2.80 10.89
C LEU A 22 1.91 2.79 11.79
N SER A 23 2.72 1.75 11.75
CA SER A 23 3.87 1.57 12.60
C SER A 23 5.01 2.54 12.25
N VAL A 24 5.95 2.69 13.17
CA VAL A 24 7.16 3.50 12.94
C VAL A 24 7.99 2.91 11.80
N THR A 25 8.08 1.59 11.69
CA THR A 25 8.79 0.88 10.63
C THR A 25 8.20 1.21 9.26
N SER A 26 6.89 1.04 9.11
CA SER A 26 6.17 1.36 7.86
C SER A 26 6.29 2.84 7.52
N ARG A 27 6.19 3.74 8.50
CA ARG A 27 6.35 5.19 8.29
C ARG A 27 7.76 5.62 7.93
N THR A 28 8.78 4.89 8.39
CA THR A 28 10.18 5.14 7.98
C THR A 28 10.35 4.86 6.49
N ILE A 29 9.63 3.86 5.96
CA ILE A 29 9.62 3.49 4.54
C ILE A 29 8.74 4.44 3.73
N SER A 30 7.49 4.66 4.15
CA SER A 30 6.50 5.44 3.41
C SER A 30 6.74 6.95 3.48
N GLY A 31 7.44 7.39 4.52
CA GLY A 31 7.53 8.79 4.92
C GLY A 31 6.31 9.24 5.73
N GLU A 32 6.45 10.41 6.36
CA GLU A 32 5.41 11.02 7.20
C GLU A 32 4.68 12.14 6.42
N PRO A 33 3.34 12.14 6.39
CA PRO A 33 2.57 13.20 5.77
C PRO A 33 2.90 14.58 6.35
N PRO A 34 2.93 15.65 5.52
CA PRO A 34 3.30 16.96 6.00
C PRO A 34 2.25 17.51 6.99
N HIS A 35 2.72 18.22 8.00
CA HIS A 35 1.83 18.84 8.99
C HIS A 35 0.87 19.85 8.33
N LYS A 36 -0.38 19.88 8.80
CA LYS A 36 -1.45 20.71 8.22
C LYS A 36 -1.12 22.21 8.17
N ARG A 37 -0.27 22.70 9.08
CA ARG A 37 0.13 24.12 9.15
C ARG A 37 1.33 24.49 8.26
N TYR A 38 1.96 23.52 7.59
CA TYR A 38 3.08 23.83 6.71
C TYR A 38 2.65 24.61 5.45
N PRO A 39 3.52 25.49 4.92
CA PRO A 39 3.32 26.15 3.63
C PRO A 39 3.11 25.14 2.49
N GLN A 40 2.37 25.56 1.45
CA GLN A 40 2.00 24.68 0.33
C GLN A 40 3.20 24.20 -0.49
N ASP A 41 4.22 25.05 -0.67
CA ASP A 41 5.46 24.72 -1.35
C ASP A 41 6.26 23.65 -0.59
N VAL A 42 6.27 23.71 0.74
CA VAL A 42 6.89 22.69 1.60
C VAL A 42 6.11 21.37 1.53
N LYS A 43 4.77 21.44 1.61
CA LYS A 43 3.91 20.24 1.50
C LYS A 43 4.12 19.49 0.19
N LYS A 44 4.20 20.21 -0.93
CA LYS A 44 4.44 19.62 -2.25
C LYS A 44 5.75 18.84 -2.30
N LYS A 45 6.84 19.39 -1.75
CA LYS A 45 8.14 18.70 -1.68
C LYS A 45 8.10 17.43 -0.84
N ILE A 46 7.27 17.40 0.20
CA ILE A 46 7.09 16.21 1.04
C ILE A 46 6.26 15.18 0.28
N TRP A 47 5.09 15.55 -0.28
CA TRP A 47 4.25 14.64 -1.06
C TRP A 47 4.97 13.97 -2.25
N ASP A 48 5.86 14.70 -2.91
CA ASP A 48 6.70 14.25 -4.02
C ASP A 48 7.57 13.02 -3.67
N VAL A 49 7.91 12.82 -2.39
CA VAL A 49 8.75 11.70 -1.93
C VAL A 49 8.01 10.66 -1.10
N LEU A 50 6.73 10.88 -0.78
CA LEU A 50 5.94 9.92 0.00
C LEU A 50 5.56 8.71 -0.84
N LEU A 51 5.46 7.58 -0.16
CA LEU A 51 4.78 6.39 -0.67
C LEU A 51 3.44 6.23 0.03
N TYR A 52 2.44 5.82 -0.73
CA TYR A 52 1.06 5.67 -0.30
C TYR A 52 0.70 4.19 -0.32
N HIS A 53 0.24 3.65 0.82
CA HIS A 53 -0.25 2.28 0.85
C HIS A 53 -1.48 2.15 -0.04
N VAL A 54 -1.51 1.13 -0.90
CA VAL A 54 -2.66 0.89 -1.79
C VAL A 54 -3.94 0.60 -1.00
N LYS A 55 -3.82 0.01 0.20
CA LYS A 55 -4.94 -0.23 1.11
C LYS A 55 -5.67 1.06 1.48
N ASP A 56 -4.93 2.13 1.74
CA ASP A 56 -5.50 3.42 2.13
C ASP A 56 -6.12 4.14 0.93
N ILE A 57 -5.59 3.92 -0.28
CA ILE A 57 -6.17 4.41 -1.54
C ILE A 57 -7.49 3.68 -1.83
N GLN A 58 -7.53 2.36 -1.62
CA GLN A 58 -8.74 1.55 -1.81
C GLN A 58 -9.83 1.92 -0.80
N ALA A 59 -9.49 2.05 0.48
CA ALA A 59 -10.43 2.41 1.55
C ALA A 59 -11.15 3.74 1.31
N ARG A 60 -10.50 4.69 0.60
CA ARG A 60 -11.12 5.96 0.20
C ARG A 60 -12.15 5.82 -0.92
N LYS A 61 -12.09 4.74 -1.70
CA LYS A 61 -13.03 4.46 -2.80
C LYS A 61 -14.19 3.57 -2.39
N SER A 62 -13.92 2.57 -1.55
CA SER A 62 -14.90 1.62 -1.06
C SER A 62 -14.50 1.13 0.34
N TYR A 63 -15.47 0.98 1.22
CA TYR A 63 -15.30 0.47 2.58
C TYR A 63 -15.31 -1.06 2.68
N HIS A 64 -15.20 -1.77 1.56
CA HIS A 64 -15.18 -3.24 1.56
C HIS A 64 -13.75 -3.77 1.57
N ASP A 65 -13.32 -4.25 2.73
CA ASP A 65 -12.69 -5.56 2.95
C ASP A 65 -11.90 -5.59 4.27
N HIS A 66 -11.85 -6.77 4.91
CA HIS A 66 -10.92 -7.06 5.98
C HIS A 66 -9.52 -7.21 5.38
N TYR A 67 -8.70 -6.16 5.46
CA TYR A 67 -7.33 -6.17 4.96
C TYR A 67 -6.40 -6.80 5.99
N PHE A 68 -6.11 -8.10 5.84
CA PHE A 68 -5.08 -8.80 6.59
C PHE A 68 -4.37 -9.81 5.71
N THR A 69 -3.08 -9.97 5.94
CA THR A 69 -2.22 -10.92 5.23
C THR A 69 -1.66 -11.97 6.16
N HIS A 70 -1.82 -11.86 7.46
CA HIS A 70 -1.36 -12.89 8.39
C HIS A 70 -2.36 -13.03 9.55
N ILE A 71 -2.47 -14.23 10.10
CA ILE A 71 -3.24 -14.51 11.32
C ILE A 71 -2.27 -15.07 12.34
N HIS A 72 -2.15 -14.39 13.48
CA HIS A 72 -1.35 -14.87 14.61
C HIS A 72 -2.21 -14.93 15.87
N ASN A 73 -2.47 -16.13 16.39
CA ASN A 73 -3.22 -16.34 17.64
C ASN A 73 -4.58 -15.59 17.66
N GLY A 74 -5.35 -15.69 16.57
CA GLY A 74 -6.63 -15.00 16.40
C GLY A 74 -6.54 -13.51 16.09
N PHE A 75 -5.34 -12.92 16.00
CA PHE A 75 -5.12 -11.54 15.57
C PHE A 75 -4.89 -11.48 14.07
N HIS A 76 -5.68 -10.67 13.37
CA HIS A 76 -5.55 -10.44 11.94
C HIS A 76 -4.64 -9.25 11.69
N GLU A 77 -3.50 -9.48 11.03
CA GLU A 77 -2.47 -8.48 10.81
C GLU A 77 -2.20 -8.24 9.33
N ALA A 78 -1.82 -7.00 9.00
CA ALA A 78 -1.49 -6.58 7.65
C ALA A 78 0.02 -6.31 7.57
N LEU A 79 0.80 -7.37 7.31
CA LEU A 79 2.27 -7.35 7.29
C LEU A 79 2.83 -7.05 5.89
N ASP A 80 2.10 -7.46 4.86
CA ASP A 80 2.46 -7.29 3.46
C ASP A 80 1.87 -6.01 2.88
N HIS A 81 2.75 -5.20 2.29
CA HIS A 81 2.39 -3.88 1.78
C HIS A 81 2.76 -3.72 0.32
N ILE A 82 1.82 -3.16 -0.43
CA ILE A 82 2.11 -2.47 -1.69
C ILE A 82 2.00 -0.97 -1.41
N MET A 83 3.07 -0.24 -1.70
CA MET A 83 3.10 1.21 -1.61
C MET A 83 3.43 1.83 -2.97
N VAL A 84 2.81 2.95 -3.30
CA VAL A 84 3.00 3.62 -4.59
C VAL A 84 3.36 5.09 -4.41
N SER A 85 4.17 5.66 -5.31
CA SER A 85 4.45 7.09 -5.32
C SER A 85 3.26 7.93 -5.82
N GLU A 86 3.34 9.25 -5.66
CA GLU A 86 2.24 10.16 -6.00
C GLU A 86 1.80 10.12 -7.47
N GLU A 87 2.64 9.65 -8.39
CA GLU A 87 2.32 9.51 -9.82
C GLU A 87 1.22 8.48 -10.11
N LEU A 88 0.97 7.55 -9.16
CA LEU A 88 -0.06 6.51 -9.22
C LEU A 88 -1.25 6.81 -8.28
N VAL A 89 -1.32 8.02 -7.72
CA VAL A 89 -2.41 8.48 -6.85
C VAL A 89 -3.31 9.42 -7.65
N LYS A 90 -4.61 9.09 -7.74
CA LYS A 90 -5.57 9.81 -8.61
C LYS A 90 -5.72 11.28 -8.23
N GLU A 91 -5.57 11.60 -6.94
CA GLU A 91 -5.66 12.93 -6.36
C GLU A 91 -4.52 13.85 -6.80
N ASN A 92 -3.40 13.30 -7.28
CA ASN A 92 -2.34 14.10 -7.87
C ASN A 92 -2.77 14.56 -9.28
N PRO A 93 -2.88 15.87 -9.55
CA PRO A 93 -3.23 16.38 -10.88
C PRO A 93 -2.24 15.99 -11.97
N LYS A 94 -0.98 15.68 -11.59
CA LYS A 94 0.09 15.23 -12.49
C LYS A 94 0.20 13.71 -12.59
N SER A 95 -0.73 12.96 -12.00
CA SER A 95 -0.74 11.49 -12.04
C SER A 95 -0.71 10.95 -13.48
N ILE A 96 0.23 10.04 -13.71
CA ILE A 96 0.40 9.31 -14.98
C ILE A 96 -0.35 7.98 -14.98
N GLY A 97 -0.89 7.59 -13.83
CA GLY A 97 -1.73 6.42 -13.65
C GLY A 97 -2.50 6.50 -12.35
N SER A 98 -3.24 5.45 -12.03
CA SER A 98 -3.93 5.35 -10.75
C SER A 98 -4.06 3.90 -10.31
N VAL A 99 -3.92 3.63 -9.03
CA VAL A 99 -4.41 2.39 -8.42
C VAL A 99 -5.91 2.29 -8.68
N ASN A 100 -6.36 1.19 -9.27
CA ASN A 100 -7.76 0.96 -9.63
C ASN A 100 -8.48 0.18 -8.53
N TYR A 101 -8.09 -1.07 -8.34
CA TYR A 101 -8.62 -2.00 -7.34
C TYR A 101 -7.48 -2.67 -6.59
N VAL A 102 -7.75 -3.04 -5.34
CA VAL A 102 -6.85 -3.83 -4.50
C VAL A 102 -7.62 -5.05 -4.04
N HIS A 103 -7.01 -6.22 -4.19
CA HIS A 103 -7.54 -7.50 -3.73
C HIS A 103 -6.55 -8.13 -2.75
N ILE A 104 -7.09 -8.86 -1.79
CA ILE A 104 -6.32 -9.68 -0.86
C ILE A 104 -6.81 -11.11 -1.02
N TYR A 105 -5.89 -12.00 -1.39
CA TYR A 105 -6.18 -13.43 -1.47
C TYR A 105 -5.70 -14.10 -0.18
N ASN A 106 -6.60 -14.19 0.79
CA ASN A 106 -6.33 -14.71 2.14
C ASN A 106 -7.29 -15.82 2.58
N ASP A 107 -8.15 -16.33 1.68
CA ASP A 107 -9.10 -17.43 1.97
C ASP A 107 -8.44 -18.72 2.47
N HIS A 108 -7.13 -18.85 2.21
CA HIS A 108 -6.32 -19.99 2.57
C HIS A 108 -5.66 -19.82 3.95
N LEU A 109 -5.77 -18.67 4.60
CA LEU A 109 -5.22 -18.47 5.94
C LEU A 109 -6.08 -19.21 6.96
N ILE A 110 -5.42 -19.95 7.84
CA ILE A 110 -6.07 -20.75 8.88
C ILE A 110 -5.85 -20.05 10.22
N ASP A 111 -6.96 -19.79 10.93
CA ASP A 111 -6.88 -19.37 12.32
C ASP A 111 -6.79 -20.60 13.22
N GLU A 112 -5.57 -20.88 13.72
CA GLU A 112 -5.28 -22.01 14.62
C GLU A 112 -6.07 -21.96 15.93
N THR A 113 -6.63 -20.81 16.31
CA THR A 113 -7.46 -20.69 17.52
C THR A 113 -8.90 -21.18 17.31
N LEU A 114 -9.35 -21.18 16.05
CA LEU A 114 -10.73 -21.51 15.67
C LEU A 114 -10.82 -22.82 14.87
N SER A 115 -9.78 -23.18 14.11
CA SER A 115 -9.73 -24.39 13.31
C SER A 115 -8.74 -25.41 13.87
N ARG A 116 -8.99 -26.69 13.58
CA ARG A 116 -8.06 -27.81 13.82
C ARG A 116 -7.42 -28.31 12.52
N ASP A 117 -7.69 -27.62 11.41
CA ASP A 117 -7.13 -27.98 10.11
C ASP A 117 -5.62 -27.76 10.13
N GLU A 118 -4.87 -28.74 9.64
CA GLU A 118 -3.43 -28.59 9.45
C GLU A 118 -3.16 -27.88 8.11
N PRO A 119 -2.32 -26.83 8.09
CA PRO A 119 -1.94 -26.18 6.84
C PRO A 119 -1.16 -27.14 5.95
N ASN A 120 -1.40 -27.05 4.63
CA ASN A 120 -0.60 -27.80 3.68
C ASN A 120 0.84 -27.24 3.65
N LEU A 121 1.84 -28.12 3.52
CA LEU A 121 3.27 -27.73 3.48
C LEU A 121 3.66 -26.76 2.34
N TRP A 122 2.84 -26.68 1.30
CA TRP A 122 3.08 -25.84 0.12
C TRP A 122 2.24 -24.55 0.12
N GLN A 123 1.41 -24.35 1.13
CA GLN A 123 0.53 -23.21 1.27
C GLN A 123 1.22 -22.13 2.10
N SER A 124 1.13 -20.89 1.63
CA SER A 124 1.64 -19.73 2.35
C SER A 124 0.83 -19.50 3.63
N ASP A 125 1.50 -19.05 4.68
CA ASP A 125 0.89 -18.46 5.88
C ASP A 125 0.68 -16.94 5.74
N HIS A 126 1.03 -16.40 4.57
CA HIS A 126 0.76 -15.02 4.16
C HIS A 126 -0.26 -14.94 3.01
N GLY A 127 -1.23 -14.04 3.14
CA GLY A 127 -2.18 -13.64 2.12
C GLY A 127 -1.52 -12.77 1.04
N GLN A 128 -1.96 -12.93 -0.20
CA GLN A 128 -1.37 -12.22 -1.32
C GLN A 128 -2.06 -10.88 -1.57
N VAL A 129 -1.30 -9.78 -1.49
CA VAL A 129 -1.77 -8.45 -1.89
C VAL A 129 -1.63 -8.25 -3.39
N VAL A 130 -2.71 -7.85 -4.06
CA VAL A 130 -2.73 -7.59 -5.50
C VAL A 130 -3.33 -6.22 -5.78
N ALA A 131 -2.59 -5.38 -6.49
CA ALA A 131 -3.06 -4.06 -6.92
C ALA A 131 -3.15 -4.00 -8.46
N THR A 132 -4.32 -3.63 -8.97
CA THR A 132 -4.51 -3.36 -10.40
C THR A 132 -4.28 -1.88 -10.67
N LEU A 133 -3.40 -1.56 -11.64
CA LEU A 133 -3.07 -0.18 -12.00
C LEU A 133 -3.63 0.18 -13.37
N ASN A 134 -4.24 1.36 -13.48
CA ASN A 134 -4.60 1.96 -14.76
C ASN A 134 -3.54 2.99 -15.15
N LEU A 135 -2.83 2.76 -16.25
CA LEU A 135 -1.86 3.72 -16.78
C LEU A 135 -2.54 4.65 -17.78
N ARG A 136 -2.28 5.95 -17.67
CA ARG A 136 -2.73 6.94 -18.66
C ARG A 136 -1.75 6.97 -19.81
N ARG A 137 -2.29 6.91 -21.03
CA ARG A 137 -1.48 7.05 -22.24
C ARG A 137 -0.86 8.45 -22.24
N ARG A 138 0.47 8.51 -22.37
CA ARG A 138 1.20 9.78 -22.53
C ARG A 138 0.68 10.43 -23.82
N LYS A 139 0.14 11.65 -23.75
CA LYS A 139 -0.13 12.42 -24.98
C LYS A 139 1.23 12.71 -25.61
N GLU A 140 1.52 12.06 -26.73
CA GLU A 140 2.63 12.46 -27.59
C GLU A 140 2.39 13.93 -27.96
N LYS A 141 3.41 14.77 -27.72
CA LYS A 141 3.41 16.17 -28.13
C LYS A 141 3.92 16.26 -29.56
#